data_AF-A0A2N9W420-F1
#
_entry.id   AF-A0A2N9W420-F1
#
_cell.length_a   1.000
_cell.length_b   1.000
_cell.length_c   1.000
_cell.angle_alpha   90.00
_cell.angle_beta   90.00
_cell.angle_gamma   90.00
#
_symmetry.space_group_name_H-M   'P 1'
#
loop_
_entity.id
_entity.type
_entity.pdbx_description
1 polymer ?
#
loop_
_entity_poly.entity_id
_entity_poly.type
_entity_poly.pdbx_seq_one_letter_code
_entity_poly.pdbx_strand_id
1 'polypeptide(L)'
;MEKDGTTTESAAIPNMAELEFRRYEARLGVWKIVLGTFIVGLAGILIPGAIQFYTTHLEDARKETEFRLSQQAAHQQYIKDFFATAINQDIELRIRFADYFANLSGPGQEQLWKNYLKDLTDLRDVNRKKINELEELLVNFKKIPPDQIDNAEFDRINRELAWANAEIGYVPTERSAVIALADSSPIGKKMRLYKETTDLVQRLAAASRPLVEFPDDLARFWNLYRKDLIGVESPDFARVMIATGYALKALVASNAPPDAELKRLADELVSLSRQELADISQAPVQQQQQQQQQQQQLPQQPLQ
;
A
#
# COMPACT_ATOMS: atom_id res chain seq x y z
N MET A 1 97.04 -59.72 -60.72
CA MET A 1 95.91 -60.29 -61.47
C MET A 1 94.86 -60.67 -60.43
N GLU A 2 94.07 -59.74 -59.89
CA GLU A 2 93.10 -58.83 -60.52
C GLU A 2 91.95 -59.58 -61.21
N LYS A 3 90.77 -59.50 -60.59
CA LYS A 3 89.40 -59.53 -61.13
C LYS A 3 88.45 -59.52 -59.93
N ASP A 4 88.01 -58.35 -59.47
CA ASP A 4 86.80 -57.65 -59.94
C ASP A 4 85.63 -58.60 -60.17
N GLY A 5 84.73 -58.64 -59.17
CA GLY A 5 83.48 -59.38 -59.15
C GLY A 5 82.36 -58.41 -58.78
N THR A 6 81.95 -57.65 -59.79
CA THR A 6 80.80 -56.75 -59.87
C THR A 6 79.59 -57.22 -59.05
N THR A 7 79.19 -56.37 -58.11
CA THR A 7 77.90 -56.34 -57.43
C THR A 7 76.79 -56.16 -58.48
N THR A 8 76.16 -57.23 -58.92
CA THR A 8 74.91 -57.17 -59.69
C THR A 8 73.75 -56.91 -58.73
N GLU A 9 73.47 -55.64 -58.52
CA GLU A 9 72.20 -55.15 -57.99
C GLU A 9 71.09 -55.59 -58.96
N SER A 10 70.57 -56.79 -58.75
CA SER A 10 69.40 -57.33 -59.44
C SER A 10 68.21 -56.47 -59.03
N ALA A 11 67.89 -55.48 -59.85
CA ALA A 11 66.64 -54.73 -59.79
C ALA A 11 65.48 -55.72 -59.86
N ALA A 12 64.99 -56.14 -58.69
CA ALA A 12 63.83 -56.99 -58.56
C ALA A 12 62.66 -56.23 -59.18
N ILE A 13 62.23 -56.68 -60.36
CA ILE A 13 61.05 -56.16 -61.03
C ILE A 13 59.90 -56.35 -60.04
N PRO A 14 59.33 -55.26 -59.51
CA PRO A 14 58.34 -55.35 -58.44
C PRO A 14 57.16 -56.16 -58.96
N ASN A 15 56.79 -57.20 -58.20
CA ASN A 15 55.67 -58.07 -58.52
C ASN A 15 54.41 -57.20 -58.67
N MET A 16 53.85 -57.13 -59.88
CA MET A 16 52.74 -56.21 -60.21
C MET A 16 51.55 -56.35 -59.26
N ALA A 17 51.31 -57.56 -58.76
CA ALA A 17 50.28 -57.85 -57.76
C ALA A 17 50.54 -57.18 -56.40
N GLU A 18 51.81 -57.08 -55.96
CA GLU A 18 52.17 -56.41 -54.71
C GLU A 18 52.02 -54.88 -54.84
N LEU A 19 52.37 -54.33 -56.00
CA LEU A 19 52.16 -52.92 -56.33
C LEU A 19 50.67 -52.55 -56.34
N GLU A 20 49.82 -53.41 -56.91
CA GLU A 20 48.37 -53.22 -56.90
C GLU A 20 47.77 -53.34 -55.50
N PHE A 21 48.24 -54.31 -54.70
CA PHE A 21 47.82 -54.47 -53.31
C PHE A 21 48.15 -53.23 -52.47
N ARG A 22 49.39 -52.72 -52.56
CA ARG A 22 49.80 -51.49 -51.85
C ARG A 22 49.02 -50.26 -52.29
N ARG A 23 48.67 -50.15 -53.58
CA ARG A 23 47.80 -49.07 -54.09
C ARG A 23 46.39 -49.17 -53.53
N TYR A 24 45.84 -50.37 -53.41
CA TYR A 24 44.53 -50.61 -52.84
C TYR A 24 44.51 -50.30 -51.33
N GLU A 25 45.54 -50.73 -50.59
CA GLU A 25 45.71 -50.43 -49.17
C GLU A 25 45.85 -48.92 -48.93
N ALA A 26 46.65 -48.22 -49.76
CA ALA A 26 46.76 -46.77 -49.71
C ALA A 26 45.42 -46.07 -49.97
N ARG A 27 44.63 -46.53 -50.95
CA ARG A 27 43.27 -46.00 -51.21
C ARG A 27 42.33 -46.22 -50.03
N LEU A 28 42.37 -47.40 -49.40
CA LEU A 28 41.61 -47.67 -48.18
C LEU A 28 42.06 -46.79 -47.01
N GLY A 29 43.35 -46.55 -46.86
CA GLY A 29 43.90 -45.63 -45.86
C GLY A 29 43.37 -44.21 -46.02
N VAL A 30 43.36 -43.69 -47.25
CA VAL A 30 42.80 -42.37 -47.57
C VAL A 30 41.30 -42.33 -47.24
N TRP A 31 40.53 -43.34 -47.63
CA TRP A 31 39.10 -43.40 -47.32
C TRP A 31 38.81 -43.47 -45.81
N LYS A 32 39.61 -44.19 -45.03
CA LYS A 32 39.51 -44.21 -43.56
C LYS A 32 39.73 -42.83 -42.94
N ILE A 33 40.73 -42.09 -43.44
CA ILE A 33 41.01 -40.73 -42.96
C ILE A 33 39.87 -39.79 -43.34
N VAL A 34 39.39 -39.84 -44.58
CA VAL A 34 38.27 -38.99 -45.05
C VAL A 34 37.00 -39.27 -44.25
N LEU A 35 36.63 -40.54 -44.06
CA LEU A 35 35.46 -40.92 -43.26
C LEU A 35 35.64 -40.56 -41.78
N GLY A 36 36.83 -40.79 -41.21
CA GLY A 36 37.12 -40.43 -39.82
C GLY A 36 37.00 -38.92 -39.58
N THR A 37 37.57 -38.11 -40.47
CA THR A 37 37.53 -36.64 -40.37
C THR A 37 36.10 -36.12 -40.60
N PHE A 38 35.36 -36.72 -41.53
CA PHE A 38 33.96 -36.40 -41.77
C PHE A 38 33.09 -36.70 -40.54
N ILE A 39 33.23 -37.88 -39.93
CA ILE A 39 32.47 -38.26 -38.72
C ILE A 39 32.81 -37.33 -37.55
N VAL A 40 34.10 -37.01 -37.33
CA VAL A 40 34.53 -36.11 -36.25
C VAL A 40 34.03 -34.68 -36.51
N GLY A 41 34.09 -34.18 -37.74
CA GLY A 41 33.56 -32.87 -38.10
C GLY A 41 32.04 -32.77 -37.91
N LEU A 42 31.31 -33.83 -38.30
CA LEU A 42 29.86 -33.91 -38.17
C LEU A 42 29.43 -34.03 -36.70
N ALA A 43 30.15 -34.82 -35.89
CA ALA A 43 29.97 -34.89 -34.44
C ALA A 43 30.26 -33.54 -33.76
N GLY A 44 31.29 -32.81 -34.21
CA GLY A 44 31.66 -31.50 -33.70
C GLY A 44 30.58 -30.42 -33.90
N ILE A 45 29.69 -30.58 -34.89
CA ILE A 45 28.57 -29.66 -35.14
C ILE A 45 27.29 -30.15 -34.46
N LEU A 46 26.98 -31.46 -34.57
CA LEU A 46 25.72 -32.00 -34.05
C LEU A 46 25.66 -32.05 -32.53
N ILE A 47 26.77 -32.35 -31.84
CA ILE A 47 26.76 -32.48 -30.37
C ILE A 47 26.46 -31.12 -29.70
N PRO A 48 27.14 -30.00 -30.03
CA PRO A 48 26.78 -28.70 -29.47
C PRO A 48 25.35 -28.28 -29.81
N GLY A 49 24.88 -28.52 -31.05
CA GLY A 49 23.52 -28.19 -31.47
C GLY A 49 22.45 -28.96 -30.69
N ALA A 50 22.67 -30.26 -30.46
CA ALA A 50 21.75 -31.08 -29.67
C ALA A 50 21.71 -30.66 -28.19
N ILE A 51 22.87 -30.31 -27.61
CA ILE A 51 22.95 -29.80 -26.23
C ILE A 51 22.20 -28.47 -26.13
N GLN A 52 22.46 -27.52 -27.04
CA GLN A 52 21.78 -26.21 -27.05
C GLN A 52 20.27 -26.35 -27.22
N PHE A 53 19.82 -27.22 -28.13
CA PHE A 53 18.38 -27.48 -28.32
C PHE A 53 17.72 -28.04 -27.06
N TYR A 54 18.38 -29.01 -26.39
CA TYR A 54 17.86 -29.60 -25.17
C TYR A 54 17.82 -28.60 -24.00
N THR A 55 18.85 -27.76 -23.87
CA THR A 55 18.88 -26.71 -22.84
C THR A 55 17.77 -25.68 -23.06
N THR A 56 17.55 -25.22 -24.29
CA THR A 56 16.48 -24.25 -24.60
C THR A 56 15.10 -24.83 -24.27
N HIS A 57 14.83 -26.08 -24.65
CA HIS A 57 13.55 -26.71 -24.33
C HIS A 57 13.32 -26.89 -22.82
N LEU A 58 14.36 -27.24 -22.06
CA LEU A 58 14.25 -27.33 -20.60
C LEU A 58 14.07 -25.96 -19.95
N GLU A 59 14.74 -24.93 -20.46
CA GLU A 59 14.57 -23.56 -19.99
C GLU A 59 13.14 -23.07 -20.25
N ASP A 60 12.56 -23.33 -21.42
CA ASP A 60 11.19 -22.94 -21.74
C ASP A 60 10.16 -23.66 -20.85
N ALA A 61 10.33 -24.97 -20.64
CA ALA A 61 9.48 -25.74 -19.74
C ALA A 61 9.58 -25.25 -18.28
N ARG A 62 10.79 -24.86 -17.83
CA ARG A 62 10.99 -24.25 -16.51
C ARG A 62 10.34 -22.89 -16.41
N LYS A 63 10.53 -22.01 -17.41
CA LYS A 63 9.90 -20.68 -17.46
C LYS A 63 8.38 -20.77 -17.42
N GLU A 64 7.78 -21.69 -18.16
CA GLU A 64 6.33 -21.89 -18.12
C GLU A 64 5.85 -22.35 -16.74
N THR A 65 6.59 -23.28 -16.11
CA THR A 65 6.26 -23.76 -14.77
C THR A 65 6.43 -22.66 -13.72
N GLU A 66 7.54 -21.91 -13.76
CA GLU A 66 7.80 -20.77 -12.90
C GLU A 66 6.74 -19.69 -13.07
N PHE A 67 6.32 -19.41 -14.30
CA PHE A 67 5.26 -18.44 -14.59
C PHE A 67 3.91 -18.89 -14.05
N ARG A 68 3.54 -20.16 -14.20
CA ARG A 68 2.30 -20.70 -13.60
C ARG A 68 2.34 -20.64 -12.08
N LEU A 69 3.48 -20.97 -11.46
CA LEU A 69 3.68 -20.87 -10.02
C LEU A 69 3.64 -19.42 -9.56
N SER A 70 4.24 -18.48 -10.29
CA SER A 70 4.20 -17.06 -9.96
C SER A 70 2.79 -16.49 -10.08
N GLN A 71 2.02 -16.91 -11.09
CA GLN A 71 0.60 -16.54 -11.22
C GLN A 71 -0.22 -17.09 -10.05
N GLN A 72 -0.04 -18.35 -9.66
CA GLN A 72 -0.73 -18.94 -8.51
C GLN A 72 -0.35 -18.24 -7.21
N ALA A 73 0.94 -17.95 -7.01
CA ALA A 73 1.43 -17.23 -5.84
C ALA A 73 0.88 -15.78 -5.80
N ALA A 74 0.87 -15.08 -6.93
CA ALA A 74 0.27 -13.74 -7.04
C ALA A 74 -1.23 -13.77 -6.75
N HIS A 75 -1.95 -14.78 -7.25
CA HIS A 75 -3.37 -14.97 -6.98
C HIS A 75 -3.63 -15.26 -5.49
N GLN A 76 -2.85 -16.14 -4.87
CA GLN A 76 -2.94 -16.42 -3.43
C GLN A 76 -2.61 -15.19 -2.58
N GLN A 77 -1.60 -14.40 -2.99
CA GLN A 77 -1.22 -13.18 -2.30
C GLN A 77 -2.33 -12.11 -2.42
N TYR A 78 -2.89 -11.92 -3.61
CA TYR A 78 -4.06 -11.05 -3.81
C TYR A 78 -5.23 -11.47 -2.93
N ILE A 79 -5.55 -12.76 -2.88
CA ILE A 79 -6.58 -13.30 -2.00
C ILE A 79 -6.27 -12.97 -0.54
N LYS A 80 -5.03 -13.20 -0.08
CA LYS A 80 -4.61 -12.93 1.30
C LYS A 80 -4.71 -11.45 1.66
N ASP A 81 -4.22 -10.56 0.81
CA ASP A 81 -4.26 -9.11 1.05
C ASP A 81 -5.70 -8.60 1.02
N PHE A 82 -6.51 -9.15 0.12
CA PHE A 82 -7.94 -8.86 0.07
C PHE A 82 -8.67 -9.37 1.32
N PHE A 83 -8.37 -10.57 1.83
CA PHE A 83 -8.93 -11.07 3.09
C PHE A 83 -8.50 -10.24 4.30
N ALA A 84 -7.22 -9.90 4.39
CA ALA A 84 -6.70 -9.06 5.46
C ALA A 84 -7.38 -7.68 5.48
N THR A 85 -7.72 -7.18 4.29
CA THR A 85 -8.49 -5.94 4.12
C THR A 85 -9.96 -6.16 4.47
N ALA A 86 -10.62 -7.15 3.86
CA ALA A 86 -12.04 -7.41 4.00
C ALA A 86 -12.44 -7.77 5.44
N ILE A 87 -11.63 -8.57 6.15
CA ILE A 87 -11.87 -8.92 7.57
C ILE A 87 -11.81 -7.68 8.47
N ASN A 88 -11.06 -6.65 8.08
CA ASN A 88 -10.93 -5.40 8.83
C ASN A 88 -11.83 -4.27 8.29
N GLN A 89 -12.60 -4.51 7.23
CA GLN A 89 -13.38 -3.48 6.53
C GLN A 89 -14.87 -3.84 6.37
N ASP A 90 -15.61 -2.88 5.83
CA ASP A 90 -17.03 -2.81 5.49
C ASP A 90 -17.69 -4.14 5.08
N ILE A 91 -18.83 -4.45 5.71
CA ILE A 91 -19.67 -5.62 5.40
C ILE A 91 -20.06 -5.72 3.92
N GLU A 92 -20.27 -4.60 3.22
CA GLU A 92 -20.67 -4.58 1.81
C GLU A 92 -19.53 -5.10 0.93
N LEU A 93 -18.27 -4.84 1.31
CA LEU A 93 -17.11 -5.41 0.62
C LEU A 93 -17.06 -6.93 0.81
N ARG A 94 -17.33 -7.40 2.03
CA ARG A 94 -17.39 -8.84 2.34
C ARG A 94 -18.53 -9.53 1.58
N ILE A 95 -19.68 -8.88 1.43
CA ILE A 95 -20.81 -9.39 0.64
C ILE A 95 -20.42 -9.54 -0.83
N ARG A 96 -19.86 -8.51 -1.46
CA ARG A 96 -19.41 -8.58 -2.87
C ARG A 96 -18.36 -9.67 -3.08
N PHE A 97 -17.49 -9.84 -2.10
CA PHE A 97 -16.48 -10.89 -2.12
C PHE A 97 -17.09 -12.28 -2.05
N ALA A 98 -17.99 -12.52 -1.08
CA ALA A 98 -18.66 -13.79 -0.92
C ALA A 98 -19.48 -14.14 -2.18
N ASP A 99 -20.12 -13.16 -2.81
CA ASP A 99 -20.83 -13.32 -4.09
C ASP A 99 -19.88 -13.68 -5.23
N TYR A 100 -18.77 -12.97 -5.40
CA TYR A 100 -17.77 -13.30 -6.41
C TYR A 100 -17.23 -14.73 -6.27
N PHE A 101 -16.84 -15.13 -5.05
CA PHE A 101 -16.29 -16.46 -4.81
C PHE A 101 -17.35 -17.56 -4.86
N ALA A 102 -18.62 -17.28 -4.52
CA ALA A 102 -19.70 -18.23 -4.75
C ALA A 102 -19.82 -18.60 -6.23
N ASN A 103 -19.61 -17.65 -7.14
CA ASN A 103 -19.72 -17.88 -8.58
C ASN A 103 -18.44 -18.42 -9.23
N LEU A 104 -17.26 -18.15 -8.67
CA LEU A 104 -15.98 -18.61 -9.21
C LEU A 104 -15.57 -20.00 -8.71
N SER A 105 -16.01 -20.39 -7.52
CA SER A 105 -15.52 -21.60 -6.84
C SER A 105 -16.05 -22.89 -7.49
N GLY A 106 -15.24 -23.95 -7.43
CA GLY A 106 -15.64 -25.28 -7.91
C GLY A 106 -16.73 -25.95 -7.06
N PRO A 107 -17.27 -27.09 -7.54
CA PRO A 107 -18.31 -27.85 -6.85
C PRO A 107 -17.93 -28.17 -5.40
N GLY A 108 -18.82 -27.87 -4.46
CA GLY A 108 -18.63 -28.10 -3.01
C GLY A 108 -18.17 -26.86 -2.22
N GLN A 109 -17.27 -26.05 -2.77
CA GLN A 109 -16.88 -24.78 -2.13
C GLN A 109 -17.90 -23.67 -2.36
N GLU A 110 -18.58 -23.68 -3.51
CA GLU A 110 -19.67 -22.78 -3.84
C GLU A 110 -20.73 -22.70 -2.72
N GLN A 111 -21.14 -23.84 -2.14
CA GLN A 111 -22.17 -23.85 -1.11
C GLN A 111 -21.71 -23.17 0.20
N LEU A 112 -20.43 -23.31 0.56
CA LEU A 112 -19.85 -22.63 1.71
C LEU A 112 -19.88 -21.12 1.51
N TRP A 113 -19.52 -20.65 0.32
CA TRP A 113 -19.57 -19.23 -0.04
C TRP A 113 -21.00 -18.68 -0.07
N LYS A 114 -21.97 -19.45 -0.59
CA LYS A 114 -23.39 -19.07 -0.56
C LYS A 114 -23.92 -18.95 0.86
N ASN A 115 -23.55 -19.86 1.75
CA ASN A 115 -23.94 -19.78 3.16
C ASN A 115 -23.32 -18.54 3.81
N TYR A 116 -22.02 -18.30 3.60
CA TYR A 116 -21.35 -17.12 4.14
C TYR A 116 -21.94 -15.80 3.60
N LEU A 117 -22.24 -15.73 2.30
CA LEU A 117 -22.93 -14.60 1.67
C LEU A 117 -24.28 -14.32 2.34
N LYS A 118 -25.06 -15.38 2.60
CA LYS A 118 -26.34 -15.29 3.30
C LYS A 118 -26.14 -14.72 4.71
N ASP A 119 -25.20 -15.27 5.48
CA ASP A 119 -24.94 -14.82 6.86
C ASP A 119 -24.52 -13.34 6.91
N LEU A 120 -23.68 -12.89 5.97
CA LEU A 120 -23.29 -11.49 5.85
C LEU A 120 -24.46 -10.58 5.47
N THR A 121 -25.32 -11.05 4.57
CA THR A 121 -26.52 -10.29 4.15
C THR A 121 -27.48 -10.13 5.32
N ASP A 122 -27.74 -11.22 6.05
CA ASP A 122 -28.60 -11.20 7.25
C ASP A 122 -28.01 -10.27 8.32
N LEU A 123 -26.70 -10.32 8.56
CA LEU A 123 -26.01 -9.44 9.51
C LEU A 123 -26.14 -7.96 9.12
N ARG A 124 -25.96 -7.64 7.83
CA ARG A 124 -26.16 -6.28 7.31
C ARG A 124 -27.58 -5.80 7.56
N ASP A 125 -28.57 -6.63 7.26
CA ASP A 125 -29.97 -6.25 7.35
C ASP A 125 -30.40 -6.06 8.82
N VAL A 126 -29.89 -6.90 9.74
CA VAL A 126 -30.05 -6.72 11.19
C VAL A 126 -29.42 -5.40 11.66
N ASN A 127 -28.19 -5.09 11.25
CA ASN A 127 -27.54 -3.85 11.62
C ASN A 127 -28.24 -2.61 11.05
N ARG A 128 -28.71 -2.66 9.79
CA ARG A 128 -29.51 -1.57 9.20
C ARG A 128 -30.79 -1.32 9.98
N LYS A 129 -31.49 -2.38 10.39
CA LYS A 129 -32.67 -2.25 11.24
C LYS A 129 -32.32 -1.60 12.58
N LYS A 130 -31.23 -2.05 13.23
CA LYS A 130 -30.74 -1.46 14.49
C LYS A 130 -30.39 0.03 14.34
N ILE A 131 -29.74 0.41 13.24
CA ILE A 131 -29.40 1.80 12.95
C ILE A 131 -30.66 2.65 12.85
N ASN A 132 -31.65 2.20 12.07
CA ASN A 132 -32.92 2.92 11.93
C ASN A 132 -33.63 3.12 13.27
N GLU A 133 -33.65 2.08 14.13
CA GLU A 133 -34.24 2.15 15.48
C GLU A 133 -33.49 3.16 16.36
N LEU A 134 -32.15 3.14 16.36
CA LEU A 134 -31.33 4.08 17.14
C LEU A 134 -31.44 5.53 16.62
N GLU A 135 -31.53 5.71 15.32
CA GLU A 135 -31.75 7.03 14.70
C GLU A 135 -33.12 7.60 15.06
N GLU A 136 -34.17 6.78 15.04
CA GLU A 136 -35.50 7.18 15.50
C GLU A 136 -35.48 7.61 16.97
N LEU A 137 -34.79 6.86 17.83
CA LEU A 137 -34.60 7.24 19.24
C LEU A 137 -33.86 8.58 19.35
N LEU A 138 -32.79 8.81 18.60
CA LEU A 138 -32.09 10.11 18.59
C LEU A 138 -32.99 11.25 18.15
N VAL A 139 -33.82 11.05 17.13
CA VAL A 139 -34.79 12.05 16.69
C VAL A 139 -35.80 12.37 17.80
N ASN A 140 -36.24 11.37 18.57
CA ASN A 140 -37.13 11.58 19.70
C ASN A 140 -36.43 12.31 20.86
N PHE A 141 -35.16 12.00 21.14
CA PHE A 141 -34.34 12.74 22.11
C PHE A 141 -34.20 14.22 21.76
N LYS A 142 -34.06 14.57 20.47
CA LYS A 142 -33.98 15.97 20.01
C LYS A 142 -35.26 16.78 20.27
N LYS A 143 -36.41 16.13 20.52
CA LYS A 143 -37.68 16.79 20.84
C LYS A 143 -37.82 17.09 22.33
N ILE A 144 -37.03 16.44 23.18
CA ILE A 144 -37.05 16.62 24.63
C ILE A 144 -36.27 17.90 24.99
N PRO A 145 -36.78 18.75 25.90
CA PRO A 145 -36.05 19.91 26.40
C PRO A 145 -34.66 19.52 26.95
N PRO A 146 -33.59 20.30 26.70
CA PRO A 146 -32.22 19.92 27.08
C PRO A 146 -32.00 19.61 28.56
N ASP A 147 -32.79 20.23 29.44
CA ASP A 147 -32.76 20.04 30.90
C ASP A 147 -33.34 18.69 31.37
N GLN A 148 -34.04 17.98 30.48
CA GLN A 148 -34.71 16.71 30.77
C GLN A 148 -34.10 15.53 30.01
N ILE A 149 -33.04 15.76 29.23
CA ILE A 149 -32.35 14.71 28.49
C ILE A 149 -31.54 13.85 29.47
N ASP A 150 -31.81 12.54 29.47
CA ASP A 150 -30.91 11.56 30.07
C ASP A 150 -29.64 11.45 29.22
N ASN A 151 -28.61 12.18 29.62
CA ASN A 151 -27.33 12.22 28.92
C ASN A 151 -26.65 10.83 28.85
N ALA A 152 -26.87 9.96 29.84
CA ALA A 152 -26.26 8.62 29.84
C ALA A 152 -26.89 7.72 28.77
N GLU A 153 -28.21 7.80 28.63
CA GLU A 153 -28.95 7.09 27.58
C GLU A 153 -28.59 7.63 26.20
N PHE A 154 -28.52 8.96 26.05
CA PHE A 154 -28.12 9.63 24.81
C PHE A 154 -26.71 9.21 24.36
N ASP A 155 -25.74 9.19 25.27
CA ASP A 155 -24.37 8.77 24.99
C ASP A 155 -24.30 7.28 24.63
N ARG A 156 -25.10 6.43 25.31
CA ARG A 156 -25.19 5.01 24.96
C ARG A 156 -25.68 4.82 23.53
N ILE A 157 -26.77 5.49 23.16
CA ILE A 157 -27.36 5.42 21.82
C ILE A 157 -26.35 5.89 20.77
N ASN A 158 -25.68 7.02 20.99
CA ASN A 158 -24.68 7.53 20.05
C ASN A 158 -23.50 6.56 19.85
N ARG A 159 -23.03 5.92 20.93
CA ARG A 159 -21.96 4.91 20.85
C ARG A 159 -22.43 3.66 20.10
N GLU A 160 -23.62 3.15 20.40
CA GLU A 160 -24.17 1.99 19.70
C GLU A 160 -24.41 2.27 18.22
N LEU A 161 -24.89 3.47 17.90
CA LEU A 161 -25.08 3.91 16.52
C LEU A 161 -23.73 4.03 15.80
N ALA A 162 -22.70 4.56 16.46
CA ALA A 162 -21.36 4.62 15.89
C ALA A 162 -20.78 3.23 15.61
N TRP A 163 -20.98 2.27 16.52
CA TRP A 163 -20.55 0.88 16.30
C TRP A 163 -21.31 0.21 15.16
N ALA A 164 -22.64 0.35 15.12
CA ALA A 164 -23.45 -0.25 14.07
C ALA A 164 -23.10 0.33 12.69
N ASN A 165 -22.90 1.65 12.60
CA ASN A 165 -22.46 2.32 11.36
C ASN A 165 -21.06 1.87 10.92
N ALA A 166 -20.12 1.73 11.86
CA ALA A 166 -18.78 1.25 11.57
C ALA A 166 -18.79 -0.18 11.01
N GLU A 167 -19.66 -1.05 11.54
CA GLU A 167 -19.79 -2.43 11.07
C GLU A 167 -20.28 -2.51 9.62
N ILE A 168 -21.24 -1.65 9.24
CA ILE A 168 -21.80 -1.64 7.87
C ILE A 168 -21.08 -0.70 6.89
N GLY A 169 -19.99 -0.04 7.32
CA GLY A 169 -19.29 0.96 6.52
C GLY A 169 -20.14 2.17 6.11
N TYR A 170 -21.30 2.38 6.75
CA TYR A 170 -22.23 3.43 6.39
C TYR A 170 -21.78 4.77 6.97
N VAL A 171 -21.60 5.74 6.08
CA VAL A 171 -21.34 7.12 6.47
C VAL A 171 -22.71 7.82 6.58
N PRO A 172 -23.11 8.32 7.77
CA PRO A 172 -24.41 8.94 7.95
C PRO A 172 -24.59 10.12 6.98
N THR A 173 -25.75 10.20 6.32
CA THR A 173 -26.05 11.23 5.30
C THR A 173 -25.96 12.66 5.84
N GLU A 174 -26.25 12.85 7.13
CA GLU A 174 -26.13 14.16 7.81
C GLU A 174 -24.70 14.44 8.32
N ARG A 175 -23.81 13.44 8.33
CA ARG A 175 -22.38 13.60 8.60
C ARG A 175 -21.63 13.42 7.28
N SER A 176 -21.66 14.43 6.43
CA SER A 176 -20.77 14.49 5.26
C SER A 176 -19.38 14.01 5.67
N ALA A 177 -18.84 13.04 4.93
CA ALA A 177 -17.70 12.15 5.23
C ALA A 177 -16.39 12.81 5.72
N VAL A 178 -16.35 14.13 5.85
CA VAL A 178 -15.22 14.93 6.27
C VAL A 178 -15.05 14.98 7.80
N ILE A 179 -16.11 14.78 8.60
CA ILE A 179 -16.04 15.08 10.05
C ILE A 179 -15.76 13.84 10.92
N ALA A 180 -16.37 12.67 10.62
CA ALA A 180 -16.26 11.49 11.49
C ALA A 180 -14.89 10.75 11.38
N LEU A 181 -14.26 10.74 10.20
CA LEU A 181 -12.90 10.21 10.00
C LEU A 181 -11.81 11.21 10.44
N ALA A 182 -12.13 12.50 10.48
CA ALA A 182 -11.24 13.51 11.04
C ALA A 182 -11.08 13.31 12.56
N ASP A 183 -12.15 13.06 13.31
CA ASP A 183 -12.12 13.10 14.77
C ASP A 183 -11.19 12.08 15.46
N SER A 184 -10.86 10.97 14.78
CA SER A 184 -9.95 9.92 15.27
C SER A 184 -8.60 9.85 14.54
N SER A 185 -8.45 10.53 13.39
CA SER A 185 -7.16 10.63 12.71
C SER A 185 -6.24 11.64 13.42
N PRO A 186 -4.89 11.46 13.38
CA PRO A 186 -3.96 12.46 13.91
C PRO A 186 -4.18 13.85 13.32
N ILE A 187 -4.58 13.92 12.04
CA ILE A 187 -4.86 15.16 11.31
C ILE A 187 -6.10 15.86 11.87
N GLY A 188 -7.23 15.16 12.03
CA GLY A 188 -8.43 15.82 12.53
C GLY A 188 -8.38 16.09 14.03
N LYS A 189 -7.63 15.30 14.82
CA LYS A 189 -7.26 15.68 16.19
C LYS A 189 -6.51 17.01 16.20
N LYS A 190 -5.49 17.18 15.34
CA LYS A 190 -4.75 18.44 15.20
C LYS A 190 -5.66 19.60 14.82
N MET A 191 -6.49 19.43 13.79
CA MET A 191 -7.44 20.45 13.33
C MET A 191 -8.41 20.89 14.43
N ARG A 192 -8.98 19.94 15.18
CA ARG A 192 -9.91 20.24 16.28
C ARG A 192 -9.22 21.03 17.38
N LEU A 193 -8.04 20.58 17.83
CA LEU A 193 -7.29 21.25 18.89
C LEU A 193 -6.83 22.65 18.47
N TYR A 194 -6.38 22.80 17.23
CA TYR A 194 -5.97 24.10 16.68
C TYR A 194 -7.14 25.07 16.64
N LYS A 195 -8.28 24.65 16.10
CA LYS A 195 -9.49 25.48 16.04
C LYS A 195 -9.95 25.90 17.44
N GLU A 196 -10.05 24.94 18.36
CA GLU A 196 -10.47 25.22 19.73
C GLU A 196 -9.53 26.23 20.41
N THR A 197 -8.22 26.05 20.24
CA THR A 197 -7.21 26.95 20.79
C THR A 197 -7.32 28.35 20.21
N THR A 198 -7.45 28.49 18.88
CA THR A 198 -7.56 29.81 18.23
C THR A 198 -8.85 30.52 18.60
N ASP A 199 -9.99 29.81 18.62
CA ASP A 199 -11.30 30.39 18.97
C ASP A 199 -11.31 30.90 20.41
N LEU A 200 -10.68 30.16 21.32
CA LEU A 200 -10.54 30.53 22.73
C LEU A 200 -9.66 31.77 22.88
N VAL A 201 -8.46 31.78 22.31
CA VAL A 201 -7.53 32.91 22.44
C VAL A 201 -8.11 34.18 21.81
N GLN A 202 -8.79 34.07 20.66
CA GLN A 202 -9.49 35.19 20.04
C GLN A 202 -10.61 35.73 20.94
N ARG A 203 -11.40 34.86 21.59
CA ARG A 203 -12.44 35.27 22.54
C ARG A 203 -11.83 36.07 23.70
N LEU A 204 -10.77 35.54 24.31
CA LEU A 204 -10.07 36.21 25.40
C LEU A 204 -9.47 37.56 24.97
N ALA A 205 -8.93 37.64 23.75
CA ALA A 205 -8.34 38.86 23.21
C ALA A 205 -9.38 39.93 22.83
N ALA A 206 -10.59 39.52 22.44
CA ALA A 206 -11.67 40.42 22.04
C ALA A 206 -12.52 40.94 23.21
N ALA A 207 -12.58 40.20 24.32
CA ALA A 207 -13.38 40.55 25.49
C ALA A 207 -12.89 41.84 26.17
N SER A 208 -13.82 42.62 26.73
CA SER A 208 -13.44 43.81 27.51
C SER A 208 -12.96 43.42 28.91
N ARG A 209 -13.56 42.37 29.49
CA ARG A 209 -13.20 41.81 30.80
C ARG A 209 -13.14 40.28 30.71
N PRO A 210 -12.12 39.70 30.04
CA PRO A 210 -12.07 38.28 29.70
C PRO A 210 -12.21 37.34 30.90
N LEU A 211 -11.65 37.68 32.07
CA LEU A 211 -11.72 36.84 33.27
C LEU A 211 -13.13 36.76 33.89
N VAL A 212 -13.98 37.75 33.60
CA VAL A 212 -15.36 37.80 34.08
C VAL A 212 -16.31 37.20 33.05
N GLU A 213 -16.09 37.51 31.78
CA GLU A 213 -16.93 37.04 30.68
C GLU A 213 -16.69 35.55 30.38
N PHE A 214 -15.44 35.07 30.52
CA PHE A 214 -15.03 33.72 30.17
C PHE A 214 -14.10 33.11 31.23
N PRO A 215 -14.61 32.84 32.46
CA PRO A 215 -13.79 32.39 33.58
C PRO A 215 -13.09 31.05 33.31
N ASP A 216 -13.72 30.16 32.52
CA ASP A 216 -13.21 28.82 32.24
C ASP A 216 -12.20 28.77 31.08
N ASP A 217 -12.23 29.76 30.16
CA ASP A 217 -11.40 29.77 28.96
C ASP A 217 -9.91 29.83 29.33
N LEU A 218 -9.54 30.57 30.39
CA LEU A 218 -8.15 30.61 30.84
C LEU A 218 -7.67 29.23 31.33
N ALA A 219 -8.48 28.52 32.10
CA ALA A 219 -8.13 27.17 32.57
C ALA A 219 -8.05 26.19 31.39
N ARG A 220 -8.98 26.31 30.44
CA ARG A 220 -9.00 25.48 29.24
C ARG A 220 -7.79 25.73 28.34
N PHE A 221 -7.35 26.97 28.16
CA PHE A 221 -6.11 27.31 27.45
C PHE A 221 -4.91 26.54 28.01
N TRP A 222 -4.73 26.56 29.34
CA TRP A 222 -3.60 25.87 29.98
C TRP A 222 -3.70 24.35 29.90
N ASN A 223 -4.91 23.78 29.85
CA ASN A 223 -5.11 22.36 29.62
C ASN A 223 -4.78 21.97 28.17
N LEU A 224 -5.23 22.76 27.19
CA LEU A 224 -4.88 22.57 25.78
C LEU A 224 -3.36 22.60 25.61
N TYR A 225 -2.70 23.63 26.13
CA TYR A 225 -1.25 23.81 26.02
C TYR A 225 -0.43 22.69 26.71
N ARG A 226 -0.77 22.32 27.96
CA ARG A 226 0.05 21.40 28.76
C ARG A 226 -0.25 19.92 28.56
N LYS A 227 -1.35 19.59 27.87
CA LYS A 227 -1.82 18.20 27.77
C LYS A 227 -2.21 17.84 26.35
N ASP A 228 -3.16 18.57 25.78
CA ASP A 228 -3.83 18.10 24.57
C ASP A 228 -3.01 18.38 23.31
N LEU A 229 -2.28 19.51 23.28
CA LEU A 229 -1.47 19.94 22.15
C LEU A 229 -0.08 19.31 22.11
N ILE A 230 0.48 18.82 23.22
CA ILE A 230 1.86 18.31 23.27
C ILE A 230 2.09 17.20 22.22
N GLY A 231 3.06 17.43 21.34
CA GLY A 231 3.45 16.51 20.27
C GLY A 231 2.53 16.56 19.04
N VAL A 232 1.55 17.46 19.03
CA VAL A 232 0.65 17.72 17.90
C VAL A 232 1.01 19.04 17.23
N GLU A 233 1.52 19.99 18.00
CA GLU A 233 1.85 21.33 17.57
C GLU A 233 3.18 21.42 16.82
N SER A 234 3.30 22.39 15.92
CA SER A 234 4.61 22.75 15.35
C SER A 234 5.45 23.56 16.35
N PRO A 235 6.78 23.64 16.17
CA PRO A 235 7.62 24.51 16.98
C PRO A 235 7.20 25.99 16.95
N ASP A 236 6.71 26.45 15.80
CA ASP A 236 6.27 27.84 15.63
C ASP A 236 4.97 28.10 16.37
N PHE A 237 3.99 27.19 16.24
CA PHE A 237 2.74 27.26 16.99
C PHE A 237 2.99 27.19 18.51
N ALA A 238 3.88 26.29 18.96
CA ALA A 238 4.26 26.16 20.37
C ALA A 238 4.85 27.45 20.94
N ARG A 239 5.72 28.11 20.16
CA ARG A 239 6.37 29.37 20.55
C ARG A 239 5.36 30.50 20.73
N VAL A 240 4.40 30.63 19.81
CA VAL A 240 3.35 31.65 19.92
C VAL A 240 2.43 31.32 21.11
N MET A 241 2.07 30.04 21.31
CA MET A 241 1.31 29.60 22.49
C MET A 241 1.99 29.98 23.82
N ILE A 242 3.31 29.81 23.91
CA ILE A 242 4.09 30.22 25.09
C ILE A 242 4.00 31.73 25.31
N ALA A 243 4.18 32.53 24.24
CA ALA A 243 4.07 33.99 24.32
C ALA A 243 2.66 34.43 24.74
N THR A 244 1.61 33.80 24.18
CA THR A 244 0.22 34.02 24.58
C THR A 244 0.02 33.69 26.06
N GLY A 245 0.61 32.60 26.56
CA GLY A 245 0.56 32.23 27.97
C GLY A 245 1.17 33.29 28.90
N TYR A 246 2.28 33.92 28.50
CA TYR A 246 2.87 35.04 29.26
C TYR A 246 1.96 36.28 29.25
N ALA A 247 1.39 36.64 28.10
CA ALA A 247 0.46 37.75 27.99
C ALA A 247 -0.81 37.53 28.85
N LEU A 248 -1.37 36.31 28.82
CA LEU A 248 -2.51 35.93 29.66
C LEU A 248 -2.17 35.98 31.16
N LYS A 249 -0.95 35.59 31.56
CA LYS A 249 -0.52 35.71 32.96
C LYS A 249 -0.44 37.17 33.42
N ALA A 250 0.04 38.07 32.57
CA ALA A 250 0.06 39.51 32.85
C ALA A 250 -1.37 40.09 32.94
N LEU A 251 -2.27 39.62 32.09
CA LEU A 251 -3.69 39.97 32.13
C LEU A 251 -4.34 39.54 33.45
N VAL A 252 -4.06 38.32 33.92
CA VAL A 252 -4.56 37.80 35.21
C VAL A 252 -4.04 38.63 36.38
N ALA A 253 -2.76 39.00 36.37
CA ALA A 253 -2.16 39.77 37.45
C ALA A 253 -2.71 41.20 37.53
N SER A 254 -3.00 41.83 36.39
CA SER A 254 -3.47 43.21 36.32
C SER A 254 -4.99 43.36 36.38
N ASN A 255 -5.74 42.29 36.05
CA ASN A 255 -7.19 42.33 35.83
C ASN A 255 -7.62 43.44 34.84
N ALA A 256 -6.72 43.80 33.92
CA ALA A 256 -6.90 44.81 32.90
C ALA A 256 -7.54 44.22 31.63
N PRO A 257 -8.10 45.05 30.74
CA PRO A 257 -8.50 44.61 29.40
C PRO A 257 -7.28 44.05 28.62
N PRO A 258 -7.51 43.18 27.62
CA PRO A 258 -6.48 42.69 26.70
C PRO A 258 -5.63 43.82 26.10
N ASP A 259 -4.32 43.70 26.23
CA ASP A 259 -3.38 44.62 25.60
C ASP A 259 -3.26 44.34 24.09
N ALA A 260 -2.54 45.23 23.39
CA ALA A 260 -2.32 45.08 21.96
C ALA A 260 -1.51 43.82 21.62
N GLU A 261 -0.67 43.36 22.54
CA GLU A 261 0.20 42.20 22.33
C GLU A 261 -0.61 40.89 22.34
N LEU A 262 -1.54 40.72 23.28
CA LEU A 262 -2.43 39.54 23.31
C LEU A 262 -3.26 39.45 22.02
N LYS A 263 -3.75 40.59 21.50
CA LYS A 263 -4.49 40.63 20.23
C LYS A 263 -3.62 40.21 19.05
N ARG A 264 -2.41 40.77 18.95
CA ARG A 264 -1.43 40.42 17.92
C ARG A 264 -1.11 38.92 17.94
N LEU A 265 -0.87 38.35 19.12
CA LEU A 265 -0.58 36.92 19.30
C LEU A 265 -1.79 36.03 18.95
N ALA A 266 -3.01 36.47 19.25
CA ALA A 266 -4.23 35.76 18.86
C ALA A 266 -4.36 35.64 17.34
N ASP A 267 -4.13 36.74 16.61
CA ASP A 267 -4.16 36.76 15.16
C ASP A 267 -3.02 35.91 14.55
N GLU A 268 -1.84 35.94 15.16
CA GLU A 268 -0.69 35.13 14.75
C GLU A 268 -0.98 33.62 14.89
N LEU A 269 -1.61 33.18 15.99
CA LEU A 269 -2.03 31.78 16.16
C LEU A 269 -3.03 31.34 15.08
N VAL A 270 -3.96 32.21 14.71
CA VAL A 270 -4.95 31.91 13.66
C VAL A 270 -4.28 31.80 12.30
N SER A 271 -3.34 32.69 12.01
CA SER A 271 -2.57 32.65 10.77
C SER A 271 -1.74 31.35 10.66
N LEU A 272 -0.99 31.00 11.71
CA LEU A 272 -0.20 29.77 11.77
C LEU A 272 -1.07 28.51 11.67
N SER A 273 -2.21 28.48 12.39
CA SER A 273 -3.17 27.38 12.32
C SER A 273 -3.66 27.14 10.89
N ARG A 274 -4.06 28.21 10.19
CA ARG A 274 -4.52 28.14 8.80
C ARG A 274 -3.42 27.67 7.85
N GLN A 275 -2.21 28.18 8.00
CA GLN A 275 -1.07 27.81 7.16
C GLN A 275 -0.76 26.32 7.32
N GLU A 276 -0.60 25.83 8.56
CA GLU A 276 -0.28 24.42 8.80
C GLU A 276 -1.39 23.46 8.35
N LEU A 277 -2.65 23.83 8.54
CA LEU A 277 -3.78 23.00 8.09
C LEU A 277 -3.88 22.97 6.55
N ALA A 278 -3.56 24.07 5.87
CA ALA A 278 -3.46 24.10 4.42
C ALA A 278 -2.36 23.16 3.92
N ASP A 279 -1.16 23.21 4.51
CA ASP A 279 -0.04 22.35 4.15
C ASP A 279 -0.38 20.86 4.31
N ILE A 280 -1.08 20.49 5.38
CA ILE A 280 -1.52 19.10 5.62
C ILE A 280 -2.52 18.64 4.54
N SER A 281 -3.46 19.50 4.15
CA SER A 281 -4.45 19.15 3.11
C SER A 281 -3.83 18.92 1.72
N GLN A 282 -2.68 19.53 1.44
CA GLN A 282 -2.01 19.42 0.14
C GLN A 282 -1.04 18.23 0.06
N ALA A 283 -0.54 17.72 1.20
CA ALA A 283 0.45 16.65 1.23
C ALA A 283 0.02 15.35 0.50
N PRO A 284 -1.23 14.84 0.64
CA PRO A 284 -1.66 13.64 -0.09
C PRO A 284 -1.70 13.85 -1.61
N VAL A 285 -2.10 15.03 -2.05
CA VAL A 285 -2.18 15.37 -3.48
C VAL A 285 -0.78 15.42 -4.09
N GLN A 286 0.18 16.01 -3.38
CA GLN A 286 1.58 16.06 -3.82
C GLN A 286 2.21 14.65 -3.86
N GLN A 287 1.95 13.80 -2.86
CA GLN A 287 2.42 12.42 -2.86
C GLN A 287 1.83 11.61 -4.02
N GLN A 288 0.53 11.77 -4.29
CA GLN A 288 -0.12 11.08 -5.41
C GLN A 288 0.44 11.55 -6.76
N GLN A 289 0.70 12.86 -6.92
CA GLN A 289 1.34 13.39 -8.13
C GLN A 289 2.78 12.88 -8.30
N GLN A 290 3.56 12.80 -7.22
CA GLN A 290 4.91 12.23 -7.27
C GLN A 290 4.89 10.75 -7.63
N GLN A 291 3.96 9.96 -7.09
CA GLN A 291 3.80 8.55 -7.45
C GLN A 291 3.42 8.38 -8.93
N GLN A 292 2.53 9.23 -9.46
CA GLN A 292 2.18 9.22 -10.88
C GLN A 292 3.37 9.58 -11.77
N GLN A 293 4.18 10.57 -11.38
CA GLN A 293 5.41 10.93 -12.11
C GLN A 293 6.45 9.80 -12.10
N GLN A 294 6.61 9.10 -10.97
CA GLN A 294 7.51 7.93 -10.89
C GLN A 294 7.02 6.77 -11.76
N GLN A 295 5.71 6.53 -11.83
CA GLN A 295 5.14 5.51 -12.72
C GLN A 295 5.34 5.83 -14.21
N GLN A 296 5.32 7.11 -14.59
CA GLN A 296 5.57 7.53 -15.98
C GLN A 296 7.05 7.46 -16.37
N GLN A 297 7.98 7.50 -15.41
CA GLN A 297 9.42 7.40 -15.65
C GLN A 297 9.94 5.96 -15.70
N LEU A 298 9.12 4.95 -15.38
CA LEU A 298 9.51 3.56 -15.55
C LEU A 298 9.66 3.27 -17.06
N PRO A 299 10.88 2.98 -17.55
CA PRO A 299 11.10 2.74 -18.96
C PRO A 299 10.24 1.54 -19.38
N GLN A 300 9.42 1.72 -20.42
CA GLN A 300 8.73 0.60 -21.04
C GLN A 300 9.79 -0.35 -21.55
N GLN A 301 10.04 -1.44 -20.82
CA GLN A 301 10.88 -2.51 -21.32
C GLN A 301 10.22 -3.01 -22.60
N PRO A 302 10.97 -3.03 -23.73
CA PRO A 302 10.42 -3.56 -24.96
C PRO A 302 10.01 -5.00 -24.71
N LEU A 303 8.74 -5.32 -25.02
CA LEU A 303 8.27 -6.69 -25.10
C LEU A 303 9.16 -7.44 -26.09
N GLN A 304 10.00 -8.34 -25.57
CA GLN A 304 10.75 -9.31 -26.35
C GLN A 304 9.91 -10.58 -26.54
#